data_AF-A0A3N9V863-F1
#
_entry.id   AF-A0A3N9V863-F1
#
_cell.length_a   1.000
_cell.length_b   1.000
_cell.length_c   1.000
_cell.angle_alpha   90.00
_cell.angle_beta   90.00
_cell.angle_gamma   90.00
#
_symmetry.space_group_name_H-M   'P 1'
#
loop_
_entity.id
_entity.type
_entity.pdbx_description
1 polymer ?
#
loop_
_entity_poly.entity_id
_entity_poly.type
_entity_poly.pdbx_seq_one_letter_code
_entity_poly.pdbx_strand_id
1 'polypeptide(L)'
;MSNPFFDHPILNSPYERPSRHWELDDSGQPTQKILESRRRAEFITPIPKPKKQKRAAGHQQEMHYEDDSGISTAQQQYDPTSIINEVRGHVDTWRQLPHPGQWQVTPETARLLQHWRHHPFNGIRPFFCQVEAAETAIWLTEVAPHTKPGKRIIEHLSLANRDANPELMRLALKLATGAGKTTVMAMLIAWQTINAVRRPGSKNFTRGFLICAPGLTIKDRLRVLQPNDPDSYYRERELVPGDMLEEMGRAKIVITNYHAFKLRERLELSRGGRQLLQGRTGDKPSTLETEGQMLQRVMPDLMGIKNILVINDEAHHCYRAKPQDSDDEALKGDDRKEAEKNNEA
;
A
#
# COMPACT_ATOMS: atom_id res chain seq x y z
N MET A 1 32.79 -26.15 14.72
CA MET A 1 31.58 -26.11 15.57
C MET A 1 30.40 -25.79 14.67
N SER A 2 29.35 -26.60 14.68
CA SER A 2 28.10 -26.30 13.97
C SER A 2 27.50 -25.04 14.57
N ASN A 3 27.15 -24.06 13.74
CA ASN A 3 26.44 -22.87 14.18
C ASN A 3 24.96 -23.11 13.86
N PRO A 4 24.11 -23.39 14.88
CA PRO A 4 22.72 -23.77 14.69
C PRO A 4 21.90 -22.76 13.89
N PHE A 5 22.31 -21.48 13.88
CA PHE A 5 21.69 -20.45 13.06
C PHE A 5 21.86 -20.72 11.57
N PHE A 6 23.06 -21.12 11.13
CA PHE A 6 23.33 -21.37 9.71
C PHE A 6 22.78 -22.72 9.26
N ASP A 7 22.71 -23.69 10.17
CA ASP A 7 22.11 -25.00 9.90
C ASP A 7 20.57 -24.91 9.83
N HIS A 8 19.95 -24.09 10.69
CA HIS A 8 18.51 -23.93 10.81
C HIS A 8 18.07 -22.45 10.93
N PRO A 9 18.24 -21.63 9.88
CA PRO A 9 17.93 -20.20 9.94
C PRO A 9 16.43 -19.89 10.06
N ILE A 10 15.59 -20.82 9.61
CA ILE A 10 14.12 -20.66 9.58
C ILE A 10 13.50 -21.52 10.69
N LEU A 11 12.89 -20.86 11.68
CA LEU A 11 12.34 -21.51 12.87
C LEU A 11 10.82 -21.76 12.83
N ASN A 12 10.11 -21.17 11.87
CA ASN A 12 8.65 -21.14 11.83
C ASN A 12 8.12 -21.67 10.50
N SER A 13 6.94 -22.28 10.56
CA SER A 13 6.15 -22.60 9.37
C SER A 13 5.72 -21.31 8.65
N PRO A 14 5.72 -21.26 7.30
CA PRO A 14 5.18 -20.11 6.56
C PRO A 14 3.65 -20.01 6.63
N TYR A 15 2.97 -21.05 7.14
CA TYR A 15 1.51 -21.13 7.21
C TYR A 15 0.94 -20.79 8.60
N GLU A 16 1.79 -20.67 9.61
CA GLU A 16 1.37 -20.41 10.99
C GLU A 16 1.89 -19.07 11.47
N ARG A 17 1.25 -18.53 12.52
CA ARG A 17 1.72 -17.31 13.18
C ARG A 17 3.13 -17.56 13.72
N PRO A 18 4.14 -16.73 13.37
CA PRO A 18 5.49 -16.91 13.89
C PRO A 18 5.48 -16.84 15.42
N SER A 19 6.08 -17.84 16.06
CA SER A 19 6.15 -17.98 17.52
C SER A 19 7.57 -17.89 18.05
N ARG A 20 8.58 -18.00 17.18
CA ARG A 20 9.99 -17.99 17.57
C ARG A 20 10.85 -17.14 16.66
N HIS A 21 11.96 -16.60 17.17
CA HIS A 21 12.98 -15.98 16.34
C HIS A 21 14.37 -16.11 16.97
N TRP A 22 15.39 -16.01 16.14
CA TRP A 22 16.78 -15.86 16.60
C TRP A 22 16.99 -14.46 17.19
N GLU A 23 17.56 -14.40 18.40
CA GLU A 23 18.03 -13.15 19.00
C GLU A 23 19.22 -12.63 18.18
N LEU A 24 19.19 -11.33 17.87
CA LEU A 24 20.29 -10.61 17.26
C LEU A 24 20.86 -9.63 18.27
N ASP A 25 22.17 -9.46 18.28
CA ASP A 25 22.83 -8.40 19.05
C ASP A 25 22.66 -7.01 18.40
N ASP A 26 23.19 -5.97 19.04
CA ASP A 26 23.13 -4.57 18.57
C ASP A 26 23.79 -4.36 17.20
N SER A 27 24.67 -5.28 16.78
CA SER A 27 25.30 -5.27 15.46
C SER A 27 24.53 -6.08 14.42
N GLY A 28 23.39 -6.66 14.81
CA GLY A 28 22.53 -7.50 13.98
C GLY A 28 23.04 -8.93 13.81
N GLN A 29 24.02 -9.38 14.61
CA GLN A 29 24.57 -10.72 14.53
C GLN A 29 23.79 -11.72 15.40
N PRO A 30 23.53 -12.95 14.93
CA PRO A 30 22.82 -13.95 15.72
C PRO A 30 23.59 -14.38 16.96
N THR A 31 22.95 -14.27 18.14
CA THR A 31 23.55 -14.69 19.42
C THR A 31 23.44 -16.20 19.66
N GLN A 32 22.87 -16.94 18.70
CA GLN A 32 22.50 -18.36 18.80
C GLN A 32 21.44 -18.67 19.87
N LYS A 33 20.76 -17.66 20.42
CA LYS A 33 19.61 -17.86 21.30
C LYS A 33 18.32 -17.77 20.52
N ILE A 34 17.38 -18.64 20.85
CA ILE A 34 16.01 -18.60 20.33
C ILE A 34 15.12 -17.93 21.38
N LEU A 35 14.34 -16.95 20.96
CA LEU A 35 13.31 -16.31 21.77
C LEU A 35 11.94 -16.85 21.36
N GLU A 36 11.15 -17.27 22.35
CA GLU A 36 9.79 -17.83 22.20
C GLU A 36 8.73 -16.74 22.02
N SER A 37 8.96 -15.84 21.08
CA SER A 37 7.99 -14.84 20.66
C SER A 37 8.13 -14.48 19.18
N ARG A 38 7.10 -13.84 18.63
CA ARG A 38 7.18 -13.20 17.31
C ARG A 38 8.16 -12.04 17.38
N ARG A 39 9.11 -11.99 16.44
CA ARG A 39 10.01 -10.84 16.28
C ARG A 39 9.21 -9.55 16.04
N ARG A 40 9.49 -8.52 16.82
CA ARG A 40 8.91 -7.18 16.63
C ARG A 40 9.38 -6.58 15.32
N ALA A 41 8.55 -5.72 14.72
CA ALA A 41 9.04 -4.85 13.65
C ALA A 41 10.00 -3.85 14.29
N GLU A 42 11.18 -3.69 13.69
CA GLU A 42 12.20 -2.71 14.06
C GLU A 42 12.81 -2.16 12.77
N PHE A 43 12.87 -0.84 12.62
CA PHE A 43 13.60 -0.19 11.54
C PHE A 43 14.84 0.48 12.10
N ILE A 44 16.00 0.09 11.60
CA ILE A 44 17.21 0.88 11.76
C ILE A 44 17.08 2.01 10.75
N THR A 45 16.57 3.16 11.17
CA THR A 45 16.56 4.34 10.32
C THR A 45 17.98 4.89 10.31
N PRO A 46 18.73 4.82 9.19
CA PRO A 46 19.98 5.55 9.09
C PRO A 46 19.60 7.01 8.85
N ILE A 47 19.14 7.71 9.87
CA ILE A 47 18.90 9.15 9.78
C ILE A 47 20.29 9.76 9.63
N PRO A 48 20.61 10.43 8.50
CA PRO A 48 21.82 11.22 8.42
C PRO A 48 21.74 12.25 9.54
N LYS A 49 22.67 12.21 10.49
CA LYS A 49 22.73 13.21 11.56
C LYS A 49 22.66 14.58 10.89
N PRO A 50 21.70 15.46 11.26
CA PRO A 50 21.62 16.78 10.66
C PRO A 50 22.99 17.42 10.76
N LYS A 51 23.56 17.81 9.62
CA LYS A 51 24.84 18.53 9.59
C LYS A 51 24.66 19.72 10.52
N LYS A 52 25.47 19.78 11.59
CA LYS A 52 25.48 20.88 12.56
C LYS A 52 25.38 22.20 11.79
N GLN A 53 24.21 22.84 11.81
CA GLN A 53 24.12 24.23 11.41
C GLN A 53 25.04 24.98 12.37
N LYS A 54 26.03 25.68 11.80
CA LYS A 54 26.86 26.60 12.57
C LYS A 54 25.92 27.58 13.24
N ARG A 55 25.93 27.61 14.58
CA ARG A 55 25.27 28.63 15.39
C ARG A 55 25.68 30.02 14.87
N ALA A 56 24.82 30.65 14.07
CA ALA A 56 24.82 32.10 13.95
C ALA A 56 24.05 32.63 15.16
N ALA A 57 24.70 33.50 15.92
CA ALA A 57 24.15 34.04 17.15
C ALA A 57 22.92 34.91 16.85
N GLY A 58 21.79 34.54 17.44
CA GLY A 58 20.61 35.37 17.56
C GLY A 58 19.56 35.13 16.50
N HIS A 59 18.62 34.22 16.76
CA HIS A 59 17.18 34.38 16.52
C HIS A 59 16.41 33.29 17.30
N GLN A 60 15.15 33.62 17.61
CA GLN A 60 14.33 33.11 18.72
C GLN A 60 14.32 31.59 18.90
N GLN A 61 14.38 31.17 20.17
CA GLN A 61 13.98 29.82 20.58
C GLN A 61 12.52 29.63 20.17
N GLU A 62 12.25 28.63 19.32
CA GLU A 62 10.90 28.10 19.15
C GLU A 62 10.34 27.78 20.54
N MET A 63 9.30 28.50 20.94
CA MET A 63 8.56 28.20 22.15
C MET A 63 7.83 26.87 21.93
N HIS A 64 8.41 25.81 22.49
CA HIS A 64 7.73 24.55 22.71
C HIS A 64 6.59 24.79 23.70
N TYR A 65 5.35 24.64 23.25
CA TYR A 65 4.23 24.45 24.16
C TYR A 65 4.38 23.06 24.79
N GLU A 66 4.75 23.03 26.06
CA GLU A 66 4.70 21.84 26.91
C GLU A 66 3.23 21.51 27.18
N ASP A 67 2.75 20.40 26.59
CA ASP A 67 1.48 19.79 26.98
C ASP A 67 1.71 18.96 28.24
N ASP A 68 0.77 19.04 29.20
CA ASP A 68 0.88 18.64 30.62
C ASP A 68 0.92 17.11 30.85
N SER A 69 1.43 16.36 29.88
CA SER A 69 1.59 14.90 29.91
C SER A 69 3.02 14.42 29.66
N GLY A 70 3.98 15.29 29.34
CA GLY A 70 5.42 14.96 29.35
C GLY A 70 5.88 13.82 28.41
N ILE A 71 5.08 13.43 27.40
CA ILE A 71 5.38 12.31 26.48
C ILE A 71 5.47 12.76 25.02
N SER A 72 6.08 13.92 24.75
CA SER A 72 6.31 14.33 23.36
C SER A 72 7.64 15.04 23.20
N THR A 73 8.69 14.27 22.90
CA THR A 73 9.91 14.83 22.28
C THR A 73 9.82 14.67 20.76
N ALA A 74 10.45 15.58 20.00
CA ALA A 74 10.48 15.57 18.53
C ALA A 74 10.98 14.24 17.91
N GLN A 75 11.64 13.38 18.69
CA GLN A 75 12.02 12.01 18.30
C GLN A 75 10.84 11.03 18.19
N GLN A 76 9.73 11.27 18.88
CA GLN A 76 8.52 10.43 18.79
C GLN A 76 7.65 10.72 17.57
N GLN A 77 7.84 11.85 16.89
CA GLN A 77 7.02 12.23 15.73
C GLN A 77 7.27 11.35 14.50
N TYR A 78 8.34 10.55 14.46
CA TYR A 78 8.71 9.74 13.30
C TYR A 78 9.24 8.34 13.67
N ASP A 79 8.72 7.67 14.69
CA ASP A 79 8.97 6.23 14.86
C ASP A 79 7.83 5.38 14.27
N PRO A 80 7.83 5.07 12.95
CA PRO A 80 6.82 4.21 12.32
C PRO A 80 6.83 2.79 12.90
N THR A 81 7.88 2.41 13.63
CA THR A 81 8.02 1.10 14.26
C THR A 81 6.98 0.89 15.36
N SER A 82 6.64 1.95 16.10
CA SER A 82 5.69 1.89 17.21
C SER A 82 4.27 1.53 16.73
N ILE A 83 3.77 2.26 15.73
CA ILE A 83 2.41 2.05 15.19
C ILE A 83 2.23 0.69 14.53
N ILE A 84 3.26 0.16 13.86
CA ILE A 84 3.19 -1.16 13.22
C ILE A 84 3.01 -2.28 14.25
N ASN A 85 3.78 -2.23 15.34
CA ASN A 85 3.68 -3.22 16.40
C ASN A 85 2.33 -3.11 17.13
N GLU A 86 1.80 -1.89 17.29
CA GLU A 86 0.46 -1.67 17.85
C GLU A 86 -0.64 -2.28 16.97
N VAL A 87 -0.64 -2.00 15.66
CA VAL A 87 -1.60 -2.58 14.71
C VAL A 87 -1.53 -4.10 14.74
N ARG A 88 -0.32 -4.69 14.73
CA ARG A 88 -0.14 -6.14 14.85
C ARG A 88 -0.76 -6.70 16.13
N GLY A 89 -0.59 -6.02 17.26
CA GLY A 89 -1.19 -6.43 18.53
C GLY A 89 -2.72 -6.42 18.50
N HIS A 90 -3.32 -5.39 17.88
CA HIS A 90 -4.77 -5.32 17.72
C HIS A 90 -5.32 -6.39 16.76
N VAL A 91 -4.66 -6.60 15.62
CA VAL A 91 -5.05 -7.63 14.65
C VAL A 91 -4.90 -9.03 15.26
N ASP A 92 -3.82 -9.29 16.02
CA ASP A 92 -3.62 -10.55 16.74
C ASP A 92 -4.75 -10.80 17.76
N THR A 93 -5.10 -9.78 18.55
CA THR A 93 -6.20 -9.87 19.53
C THR A 93 -7.54 -10.12 18.85
N TRP A 94 -7.83 -9.40 17.76
CA TRP A 94 -9.05 -9.58 16.97
C TRP A 94 -9.13 -10.97 16.33
N ARG A 95 -8.01 -11.49 15.82
CA ARG A 95 -7.93 -12.83 15.23
C ARG A 95 -8.28 -13.94 16.23
N GLN A 96 -7.96 -13.75 17.51
CA GLN A 96 -8.22 -14.73 18.57
C GLN A 96 -9.69 -14.81 19.00
N LEU A 97 -10.55 -13.91 18.54
CA LEU A 97 -11.97 -13.94 18.86
C LEU A 97 -12.63 -15.23 18.30
N PRO A 98 -13.25 -16.08 19.14
CA PRO A 98 -13.66 -17.43 18.76
C PRO A 98 -14.86 -17.47 17.80
N HIS A 99 -15.74 -16.47 17.86
CA HIS A 99 -16.98 -16.47 17.09
C HIS A 99 -16.96 -15.40 15.99
N PRO A 100 -17.34 -15.73 14.74
CA PRO A 100 -17.42 -14.78 13.64
C PRO A 100 -18.29 -13.55 13.93
N GLY A 101 -19.35 -13.71 14.72
CA GLY A 101 -20.22 -12.60 15.13
C GLY A 101 -19.52 -11.54 15.99
N GLN A 102 -18.37 -11.86 16.59
CA GLN A 102 -17.56 -10.92 17.37
C GLN A 102 -16.56 -10.15 16.52
N TRP A 103 -16.32 -10.57 15.26
CA TRP A 103 -15.31 -9.97 14.42
C TRP A 103 -15.67 -8.56 13.95
N GLN A 104 -16.93 -8.13 14.11
CA GLN A 104 -17.42 -6.80 13.72
C GLN A 104 -17.12 -6.47 12.24
N VAL A 105 -17.19 -7.48 11.39
CA VAL A 105 -17.07 -7.36 9.93
C VAL A 105 -18.39 -7.75 9.28
N THR A 106 -18.54 -7.41 8.01
CA THR A 106 -19.67 -7.90 7.20
C THR A 106 -19.72 -9.43 7.13
N PRO A 107 -20.92 -10.03 7.03
CA PRO A 107 -21.11 -11.45 6.76
C PRO A 107 -20.24 -12.03 5.63
N GLU A 108 -20.07 -11.28 4.54
CA GLU A 108 -19.23 -11.67 3.41
C GLU A 108 -17.76 -11.74 3.80
N THR A 109 -17.26 -10.71 4.48
CA THR A 109 -15.89 -10.70 5.01
C THR A 109 -15.69 -11.83 6.02
N ALA A 110 -16.66 -12.07 6.92
CA ALA A 110 -16.58 -13.18 7.86
C ALA A 110 -16.45 -14.54 7.15
N ARG A 111 -17.22 -14.76 6.08
CA ARG A 111 -17.13 -15.98 5.27
C ARG A 111 -15.77 -16.12 4.57
N LEU A 112 -15.23 -15.04 4.00
CA LEU A 112 -13.89 -15.03 3.41
C LEU A 112 -12.79 -15.32 4.44
N LEU A 113 -12.87 -14.70 5.62
CA LEU A 113 -11.91 -14.94 6.72
C LEU A 113 -11.98 -16.38 7.21
N GLN A 114 -13.18 -16.96 7.36
CA GLN A 114 -13.33 -18.38 7.70
C GLN A 114 -12.67 -19.27 6.65
N HIS A 115 -12.89 -18.96 5.38
CA HIS A 115 -12.30 -19.68 4.25
C HIS A 115 -10.77 -19.60 4.29
N TRP A 116 -10.19 -18.41 4.36
CA TRP A 116 -8.72 -18.26 4.37
C TRP A 116 -8.03 -18.84 5.60
N ARG A 117 -8.71 -18.87 6.76
CA ARG A 117 -8.13 -19.39 8.01
C ARG A 117 -8.24 -20.91 8.16
N HIS A 118 -9.31 -21.52 7.64
CA HIS A 118 -9.66 -22.90 8.02
C HIS A 118 -10.02 -23.82 6.84
N HIS A 119 -10.14 -23.29 5.61
CA HIS A 119 -10.50 -24.14 4.47
C HIS A 119 -9.42 -25.21 4.23
N PRO A 120 -9.80 -26.47 4.01
CA PRO A 120 -8.87 -27.52 3.61
C PRO A 120 -8.54 -27.39 2.12
N PHE A 121 -7.66 -26.45 1.78
CA PHE A 121 -7.18 -26.23 0.42
C PHE A 121 -6.61 -27.54 -0.18
N ASN A 122 -7.02 -27.85 -1.41
CA ASN A 122 -6.52 -29.02 -2.14
C ASN A 122 -5.14 -28.74 -2.75
N GLY A 123 -4.86 -27.48 -3.08
CA GLY A 123 -3.61 -27.03 -3.68
C GLY A 123 -2.83 -26.04 -2.83
N ILE A 124 -2.41 -24.95 -3.46
CA ILE A 124 -1.63 -23.90 -2.81
C ILE A 124 -2.53 -23.14 -1.84
N ARG A 125 -2.32 -23.35 -0.54
CA ARG A 125 -2.97 -22.55 0.51
C ARG A 125 -2.24 -21.23 0.77
N PRO A 126 -2.93 -20.17 1.20
CA PRO A 126 -2.31 -18.90 1.57
C PRO A 126 -1.28 -19.05 2.69
N PHE A 127 -0.16 -18.32 2.58
CA PHE A 127 0.77 -18.17 3.70
C PHE A 127 0.18 -17.30 4.79
N PHE A 128 0.64 -17.47 6.04
CA PHE A 128 0.19 -16.66 7.16
C PHE A 128 0.37 -15.17 6.89
N CYS A 129 1.50 -14.76 6.31
CA CYS A 129 1.77 -13.36 5.98
C CYS A 129 0.79 -12.79 4.93
N GLN A 130 0.27 -13.61 4.02
CA GLN A 130 -0.72 -13.18 3.03
C GLN A 130 -2.08 -12.98 3.70
N VAL A 131 -2.48 -13.91 4.55
CA VAL A 131 -3.71 -13.82 5.35
C VAL A 131 -3.64 -12.61 6.27
N GLU A 132 -2.53 -12.43 7.00
CA GLU A 132 -2.33 -11.29 7.89
C GLU A 132 -2.37 -9.95 7.15
N ALA A 133 -1.82 -9.87 5.94
CA ALA A 133 -1.85 -8.66 5.14
C ALA A 133 -3.30 -8.29 4.75
N ALA A 134 -4.09 -9.26 4.28
CA ALA A 134 -5.51 -9.06 3.98
C ALA A 134 -6.32 -8.71 5.24
N GLU A 135 -6.10 -9.44 6.33
CA GLU A 135 -6.70 -9.19 7.64
C GLU A 135 -6.41 -7.79 8.19
N THR A 136 -5.19 -7.30 8.01
CA THR A 136 -4.81 -5.95 8.46
C THR A 136 -5.60 -4.89 7.69
N ALA A 137 -5.73 -5.03 6.37
CA ALA A 137 -6.53 -4.12 5.55
C ALA A 137 -8.03 -4.16 5.92
N ILE A 138 -8.56 -5.37 6.15
CA ILE A 138 -9.93 -5.59 6.62
C ILE A 138 -10.14 -4.93 7.98
N TRP A 139 -9.24 -5.18 8.93
CA TRP A 139 -9.35 -4.64 10.28
C TRP A 139 -9.34 -3.11 10.28
N LEU A 140 -8.43 -2.49 9.52
CA LEU A 140 -8.36 -1.03 9.39
C LEU A 140 -9.62 -0.42 8.76
N THR A 141 -10.31 -1.15 7.89
CA THR A 141 -11.46 -0.65 7.13
C THR A 141 -12.79 -0.92 7.82
N GLU A 142 -13.00 -2.12 8.35
CA GLU A 142 -14.27 -2.56 8.91
C GLU A 142 -14.32 -2.50 10.43
N VAL A 143 -13.20 -2.69 11.15
CA VAL A 143 -13.21 -2.86 12.61
C VAL A 143 -12.70 -1.64 13.34
N ALA A 144 -11.55 -1.11 12.92
CA ALA A 144 -10.89 0.02 13.54
C ALA A 144 -11.79 1.27 13.71
N PRO A 145 -12.65 1.64 12.74
CA PRO A 145 -13.55 2.80 12.90
C PRO A 145 -14.56 2.67 14.05
N HIS A 146 -14.80 1.46 14.56
CA HIS A 146 -15.78 1.19 15.62
C HIS A 146 -15.15 1.04 17.01
N THR A 147 -13.82 1.10 17.11
CA THR A 147 -13.10 0.96 18.39
C THR A 147 -12.35 2.24 18.75
N LYS A 148 -12.25 2.57 20.03
CA LYS A 148 -11.44 3.72 20.50
C LYS A 148 -9.97 3.64 20.04
N PRO A 149 -9.24 2.53 20.27
CA PRO A 149 -7.86 2.43 19.80
C PRO A 149 -7.75 2.45 18.27
N GLY A 150 -8.68 1.79 17.55
CA GLY A 150 -8.67 1.80 16.09
C GLY A 150 -8.90 3.18 15.47
N LYS A 151 -9.77 4.01 16.06
CA LYS A 151 -9.96 5.40 15.64
C LYS A 151 -8.68 6.22 15.76
N ARG A 152 -7.93 6.06 16.86
CA ARG A 152 -6.63 6.72 17.07
C ARG A 152 -5.62 6.32 15.98
N ILE A 153 -5.57 5.03 15.62
CA ILE A 153 -4.70 4.54 14.55
C ILE A 153 -5.09 5.14 13.20
N ILE A 154 -6.39 5.16 12.87
CA ILE A 154 -6.88 5.75 11.61
C ILE A 154 -6.56 7.24 11.55
N GLU A 155 -6.73 7.97 12.64
CA GLU A 155 -6.40 9.39 12.73
C GLU A 155 -4.90 9.62 12.52
N HIS A 156 -4.04 8.84 13.19
CA HIS A 156 -2.60 8.89 12.98
C HIS A 156 -2.21 8.61 11.52
N LEU A 157 -2.80 7.59 10.90
CA LEU A 157 -2.56 7.29 9.48
C LEU A 157 -3.05 8.41 8.55
N SER A 158 -4.17 9.03 8.88
CA SER A 158 -4.75 10.13 8.10
C SER A 158 -3.91 11.40 8.18
N LEU A 159 -3.38 11.72 9.37
CA LEU A 159 -2.44 12.84 9.57
C LEU A 159 -1.13 12.59 8.81
N ALA A 160 -0.52 11.41 8.99
CA ALA A 160 0.70 11.04 8.26
C ALA A 160 0.50 11.06 6.73
N ASN A 161 -0.69 10.65 6.27
CA ASN A 161 -1.04 10.74 4.85
C ASN A 161 -1.24 12.19 4.40
N ARG A 162 -1.86 13.06 5.20
CA ARG A 162 -2.05 14.48 4.83
C ARG A 162 -0.71 15.17 4.61
N ASP A 163 0.27 14.90 5.47
CA ASP A 163 1.60 15.50 5.40
C ASP A 163 2.43 14.99 4.22
N ALA A 164 2.12 13.79 3.70
CA ALA A 164 2.85 13.17 2.58
C ALA A 164 2.12 13.29 1.22
N ASN A 165 0.80 13.09 1.21
CA ASN A 165 -0.08 13.17 0.05
C ASN A 165 -1.54 13.48 0.47
N PRO A 166 -1.94 14.76 0.49
CA PRO A 166 -3.28 15.15 0.95
C PRO A 166 -4.42 14.74 0.01
N GLU A 167 -4.13 14.41 -1.25
CA GLU A 167 -5.15 14.13 -2.26
C GLU A 167 -5.67 12.70 -2.23
N LEU A 168 -4.83 11.75 -1.81
CA LEU A 168 -5.11 10.32 -1.88
C LEU A 168 -4.61 9.61 -0.63
N MET A 169 -5.49 8.87 0.04
CA MET A 169 -5.12 8.00 1.14
C MET A 169 -4.32 6.79 0.63
N ARG A 170 -3.08 6.64 1.10
CA ARG A 170 -2.16 5.57 0.70
C ARG A 170 -1.82 4.64 1.86
N LEU A 171 -2.16 3.37 1.72
CA LEU A 171 -1.73 2.32 2.63
C LEU A 171 -0.69 1.42 1.94
N ALA A 172 0.40 1.12 2.63
CA ALA A 172 1.42 0.20 2.13
C ALA A 172 1.45 -1.09 2.93
N LEU A 173 1.34 -2.22 2.23
CA LEU A 173 1.60 -3.55 2.78
C LEU A 173 3.02 -3.95 2.37
N LYS A 174 3.95 -4.03 3.33
CA LYS A 174 5.35 -4.40 3.07
C LYS A 174 5.50 -5.91 3.15
N LEU A 175 5.72 -6.55 2.00
CA LEU A 175 5.95 -7.99 1.88
C LEU A 175 7.36 -8.28 1.37
N ALA A 176 7.95 -9.39 1.84
CA ALA A 176 9.21 -9.88 1.31
C ALA A 176 9.03 -10.39 -0.14
N THR A 177 10.09 -10.29 -0.94
CA THR A 177 10.10 -10.88 -2.30
C THR A 177 9.85 -12.38 -2.20
N GLY A 178 8.96 -12.90 -3.05
CA GLY A 178 8.56 -14.31 -3.02
C GLY A 178 7.46 -14.65 -2.00
N ALA A 179 7.06 -13.73 -1.12
CA ALA A 179 5.96 -13.95 -0.17
C ALA A 179 4.57 -14.03 -0.83
N GLY A 180 4.47 -13.79 -2.15
CA GLY A 180 3.22 -13.87 -2.92
C GLY A 180 2.37 -12.61 -2.87
N LYS A 181 2.95 -11.44 -3.22
CA LYS A 181 2.24 -10.15 -3.35
C LYS A 181 0.94 -10.28 -4.16
N THR A 182 1.00 -10.95 -5.31
CA THR A 182 -0.15 -11.15 -6.19
C THR A 182 -1.29 -11.93 -5.53
N THR A 183 -1.00 -12.88 -4.63
CA THR A 183 -2.05 -13.57 -3.85
C THR A 183 -2.78 -12.57 -2.96
N VAL A 184 -2.05 -11.67 -2.28
CA VAL A 184 -2.66 -10.63 -1.44
C VAL A 184 -3.51 -9.68 -2.28
N MET A 185 -3.04 -9.28 -3.46
CA MET A 185 -3.84 -8.46 -4.38
C MET A 185 -5.16 -9.16 -4.74
N ALA A 186 -5.13 -10.44 -5.08
CA ALA A 186 -6.34 -11.22 -5.36
C ALA A 186 -7.26 -11.28 -4.14
N MET A 187 -6.74 -11.55 -2.94
CA MET A 187 -7.54 -11.58 -1.71
C MET A 187 -8.23 -10.24 -1.43
N LEU A 188 -7.52 -9.12 -1.61
CA LEU A 188 -8.08 -7.78 -1.44
C LEU A 188 -9.15 -7.46 -2.51
N ILE A 189 -8.90 -7.81 -3.77
CA ILE A 189 -9.87 -7.62 -4.87
C ILE A 189 -11.13 -8.45 -4.62
N ALA A 190 -10.98 -9.69 -4.15
CA ALA A 190 -12.10 -10.56 -3.81
C ALA A 190 -12.94 -9.98 -2.67
N TRP A 191 -12.29 -9.61 -1.55
CA TRP A 191 -12.93 -8.97 -0.41
C TRP A 191 -13.73 -7.72 -0.80
N GLN A 192 -13.11 -6.84 -1.58
CA GLN A 192 -13.72 -5.60 -2.05
C GLN A 192 -14.89 -5.86 -3.00
N THR A 193 -14.70 -6.71 -4.01
CA THR A 193 -15.71 -6.99 -5.05
C THR A 193 -16.96 -7.61 -4.45
N ILE A 194 -16.79 -8.68 -3.67
CA ILE A 194 -17.90 -9.44 -3.10
C ILE A 194 -18.74 -8.54 -2.20
N ASN A 195 -18.10 -7.76 -1.34
CA ASN A 195 -18.80 -6.82 -0.48
C ASN A 195 -19.49 -5.70 -1.27
N ALA A 196 -18.84 -5.13 -2.28
CA ALA A 196 -19.46 -4.10 -3.13
C ALA A 196 -20.69 -4.63 -3.89
N VAL A 197 -20.67 -5.89 -4.32
CA VAL A 197 -21.80 -6.52 -5.03
C VAL A 197 -22.95 -6.81 -4.09
N ARG A 198 -22.68 -7.40 -2.91
CA ARG A 198 -23.74 -7.77 -1.95
C ARG A 198 -24.23 -6.57 -1.11
N ARG A 199 -23.48 -5.47 -1.07
CA ARG A 199 -23.80 -4.25 -0.31
C ARG A 199 -23.63 -2.98 -1.16
N PRO A 200 -24.44 -2.79 -2.21
CA PRO A 200 -24.28 -1.68 -3.15
C PRO A 200 -24.42 -0.27 -2.53
N GLY A 201 -25.05 -0.15 -1.36
CA GLY A 201 -25.14 1.12 -0.62
C GLY A 201 -23.91 1.47 0.20
N SER A 202 -22.95 0.55 0.36
CA SER A 202 -21.73 0.80 1.14
C SER A 202 -20.75 1.66 0.34
N LYS A 203 -20.15 2.65 1.01
CA LYS A 203 -19.08 3.47 0.43
C LYS A 203 -17.68 2.89 0.70
N ASN A 204 -17.59 1.86 1.54
CA ASN A 204 -16.32 1.29 1.99
C ASN A 204 -15.73 0.27 1.02
N PHE A 205 -16.52 -0.16 0.03
CA PHE A 205 -16.14 -1.21 -0.90
C PHE A 205 -16.21 -0.75 -2.35
N THR A 206 -15.44 -1.41 -3.20
CA THR A 206 -15.47 -1.17 -4.63
C THR A 206 -15.43 -2.45 -5.45
N ARG A 207 -15.89 -2.33 -6.70
CA ARG A 207 -15.72 -3.31 -7.78
C ARG A 207 -14.78 -2.81 -8.88
N GLY A 208 -14.20 -1.61 -8.76
CA GLY A 208 -13.31 -1.00 -9.75
C GLY A 208 -11.87 -0.94 -9.25
N PHE A 209 -10.96 -1.55 -9.99
CA PHE A 209 -9.57 -1.72 -9.61
C PHE A 209 -8.62 -1.29 -10.73
N LEU A 210 -7.64 -0.47 -10.37
CA LEU A 210 -6.53 -0.11 -11.25
C LEU A 210 -5.25 -0.74 -10.69
N ILE A 211 -4.66 -1.65 -11.46
CA ILE A 211 -3.41 -2.33 -11.10
C ILE A 211 -2.26 -1.71 -11.91
N CYS A 212 -1.33 -1.07 -11.23
CA CYS A 212 -0.16 -0.44 -11.83
C CYS A 212 1.06 -1.34 -11.68
N ALA A 213 1.56 -1.83 -12.81
CA ALA A 213 2.77 -2.65 -12.91
C ALA A 213 3.99 -1.80 -13.33
N PRO A 214 5.21 -2.19 -12.92
CA PRO A 214 6.43 -1.47 -13.30
C PRO A 214 6.82 -1.68 -14.77
N GLY A 215 6.48 -2.83 -15.35
CA GLY A 215 6.87 -3.18 -16.72
C GLY A 215 5.88 -4.13 -17.37
N LEU A 216 6.03 -4.33 -18.69
CA LEU A 216 5.11 -5.15 -19.48
C LEU A 216 5.14 -6.62 -19.05
N THR A 217 6.32 -7.18 -18.74
CA THR A 217 6.45 -8.56 -18.27
C THR A 217 5.66 -8.83 -16.98
N ILE A 218 5.71 -7.88 -16.03
CA ILE A 218 4.95 -7.99 -14.77
C ILE A 218 3.46 -7.79 -15.03
N LYS A 219 3.11 -6.80 -15.86
CA LYS A 219 1.72 -6.55 -16.29
C LYS A 219 1.09 -7.83 -16.86
N ASP A 220 1.78 -8.52 -17.77
CA ASP A 220 1.25 -9.73 -18.41
C ASP A 220 1.10 -10.89 -17.42
N ARG A 221 2.01 -11.00 -16.43
CA ARG A 221 1.89 -11.98 -15.34
C ARG A 221 0.73 -11.70 -14.39
N LEU A 222 0.37 -10.44 -14.19
CA LEU A 222 -0.75 -10.05 -13.34
C LEU A 222 -2.12 -10.38 -13.95
N ARG A 223 -2.20 -10.90 -15.19
CA ARG A 223 -3.45 -11.35 -15.83
C ARG A 223 -4.25 -12.33 -14.97
N VAL A 224 -3.58 -13.11 -14.12
CA VAL A 224 -4.17 -14.04 -13.14
C VAL A 224 -5.12 -13.37 -12.12
N LEU A 225 -5.05 -12.03 -12.00
CA LEU A 225 -5.99 -11.23 -11.21
C LEU A 225 -7.33 -11.01 -11.92
N GLN A 226 -7.44 -11.30 -13.22
CA GLN A 226 -8.68 -11.21 -13.97
C GLN A 226 -9.59 -12.40 -13.62
N PRO A 227 -10.86 -12.18 -13.21
CA PRO A 227 -11.78 -13.25 -12.84
C PRO A 227 -12.09 -14.24 -13.97
N ASN A 228 -12.05 -13.78 -15.21
CA ASN A 228 -12.37 -14.57 -16.40
C ASN A 228 -11.13 -15.23 -17.03
N ASP A 229 -9.94 -15.02 -16.46
CA ASP A 229 -8.74 -15.68 -16.95
C ASP A 229 -8.80 -17.18 -16.58
N PRO A 230 -8.41 -18.10 -17.49
CA PRO A 230 -8.37 -19.53 -17.18
C PRO A 230 -7.48 -19.87 -15.97
N ASP A 231 -6.40 -19.12 -15.77
CA ASP A 231 -5.42 -19.27 -14.70
C ASP A 231 -5.73 -18.30 -13.53
N SER A 232 -6.99 -17.93 -13.36
CA SER A 232 -7.39 -16.96 -12.35
C SER A 232 -7.15 -17.49 -10.93
N TYR A 233 -6.44 -16.71 -10.11
CA TYR A 233 -6.12 -17.08 -8.74
C TYR A 233 -7.35 -17.30 -7.86
N TYR A 234 -8.49 -16.68 -8.17
CA TYR A 234 -9.71 -16.87 -7.38
C TYR A 234 -10.19 -18.32 -7.42
N ARG A 235 -10.06 -18.98 -8.57
CA ARG A 235 -10.47 -20.37 -8.79
C ARG A 235 -9.32 -21.34 -8.58
N GLU A 236 -8.19 -21.13 -9.26
CA GLU A 236 -7.06 -22.06 -9.27
C GLU A 236 -6.45 -22.27 -7.89
N ARG A 237 -6.40 -21.21 -7.07
CA ARG A 237 -5.89 -21.25 -5.69
C ARG A 237 -6.98 -21.30 -4.64
N GLU A 238 -8.23 -21.54 -5.07
CA GLU A 238 -9.38 -21.66 -4.17
C GLU A 238 -9.50 -20.45 -3.23
N LEU A 239 -9.12 -19.23 -3.65
CA LEU A 239 -9.10 -18.05 -2.75
C LEU A 239 -10.51 -17.54 -2.41
N VAL A 240 -11.50 -17.89 -3.21
CA VAL A 240 -12.90 -17.48 -3.04
C VAL A 240 -13.76 -18.73 -2.88
N PRO A 241 -14.67 -18.77 -1.89
CA PRO A 241 -15.65 -19.87 -1.77
C PRO A 241 -16.43 -20.06 -3.08
N GLY A 242 -16.71 -21.32 -3.44
CA GLY A 242 -17.34 -21.66 -4.72
C GLY A 242 -18.67 -20.94 -4.97
N ASP A 243 -19.46 -20.71 -3.91
CA ASP A 243 -20.74 -19.99 -3.95
C ASP A 243 -20.61 -18.47 -4.11
N MET A 244 -19.40 -17.93 -4.03
CA MET A 244 -19.09 -16.50 -4.11
C MET A 244 -18.24 -16.14 -5.35
N LEU A 245 -17.94 -17.13 -6.20
CA LEU A 245 -17.12 -16.95 -7.40
C LEU A 245 -17.85 -16.17 -8.49
N GLU A 246 -19.18 -16.28 -8.58
CA GLU A 246 -19.95 -15.59 -9.61
C GLU A 246 -19.89 -14.07 -9.45
N GLU A 247 -19.86 -13.58 -8.20
CA GLU A 247 -19.73 -12.15 -7.88
C GLU A 247 -18.42 -11.56 -8.41
N MET A 248 -17.37 -12.37 -8.53
CA MET A 248 -16.09 -11.90 -9.11
C MET A 248 -16.25 -11.43 -10.55
N GLY A 249 -17.22 -11.96 -11.30
CA GLY A 249 -17.53 -11.50 -12.66
C GLY A 249 -18.01 -10.03 -12.72
N ARG A 250 -18.34 -9.41 -11.59
CA ARG A 250 -18.71 -7.98 -11.49
C ARG A 250 -17.51 -7.05 -11.29
N ALA A 251 -16.32 -7.58 -11.02
CA ALA A 251 -15.11 -6.77 -10.90
C ALA A 251 -14.73 -6.15 -12.26
N LYS A 252 -14.30 -4.89 -12.23
CA LYS A 252 -13.67 -4.18 -13.33
C LYS A 252 -12.22 -3.95 -12.96
N ILE A 253 -11.31 -4.68 -13.60
CA ILE A 253 -9.89 -4.66 -13.28
C ILE A 253 -9.14 -4.22 -14.52
N VAL A 254 -8.51 -3.04 -14.43
CA VAL A 254 -7.59 -2.55 -15.46
C VAL A 254 -6.17 -2.76 -14.97
N ILE A 255 -5.40 -3.57 -15.71
CA ILE A 255 -3.98 -3.81 -15.44
C ILE A 255 -3.17 -3.04 -16.46
N THR A 256 -2.38 -2.09 -16.01
CA THR A 256 -1.59 -1.20 -16.87
C THR A 256 -0.18 -0.99 -16.32
N ASN A 257 0.70 -0.44 -17.13
CA ASN A 257 2.01 0.00 -16.68
C ASN A 257 2.05 1.52 -16.51
N TYR A 258 2.91 2.03 -15.62
CA TYR A 258 2.93 3.47 -15.33
C TYR A 258 3.25 4.35 -16.55
N HIS A 259 4.03 3.85 -17.53
CA HIS A 259 4.28 4.61 -18.77
C HIS A 259 3.03 4.82 -19.63
N ALA A 260 1.96 4.04 -19.44
CA ALA A 260 0.71 4.20 -20.18
C ALA A 260 0.04 5.56 -19.92
N PHE A 261 0.28 6.16 -18.75
CA PHE A 261 -0.27 7.46 -18.36
C PHE A 261 0.41 8.65 -19.05
N LYS A 262 1.53 8.44 -19.76
CA LYS A 262 2.16 9.50 -20.55
C LYS A 262 1.20 9.94 -21.67
N LEU A 263 0.93 11.25 -21.74
CA LEU A 263 0.14 11.85 -22.81
C LEU A 263 0.82 11.58 -24.15
N ARG A 264 0.05 11.08 -25.13
CA ARG A 264 0.56 10.78 -26.47
C ARG A 264 0.24 11.91 -27.42
N GLU A 265 1.05 12.02 -28.48
CA GLU A 265 0.69 12.88 -29.60
C GLU A 265 -0.44 12.22 -30.41
N ARG A 266 -1.49 12.99 -30.68
CA ARG A 266 -2.66 12.63 -31.49
C ARG A 266 -2.44 12.85 -32.97
N LEU A 267 -1.53 13.76 -33.30
CA LEU A 267 -1.22 14.17 -34.67
C LEU A 267 0.30 14.27 -34.82
N GLU A 268 0.87 13.38 -35.60
CA GLU A 268 2.25 13.49 -36.06
C GLU A 268 2.32 14.61 -37.09
N LEU A 269 2.72 15.79 -36.65
CA LEU A 269 2.99 16.93 -37.52
C LEU A 269 4.49 17.04 -37.77
N SER A 270 4.90 17.08 -39.03
CA SER A 270 6.26 17.44 -39.39
C SER A 270 6.59 18.85 -38.88
N ARG A 271 7.89 19.13 -38.66
CA ARG A 271 8.35 20.43 -38.14
C ARG A 271 7.83 21.60 -38.97
N GLY A 272 7.79 21.44 -40.30
CA GLY A 272 7.23 22.43 -41.23
C GLY A 272 5.71 22.58 -41.12
N GLY A 273 4.97 21.46 -40.95
CA GLY A 273 3.52 21.49 -40.74
C GLY A 273 3.12 22.20 -39.43
N ARG A 274 3.89 21.99 -38.35
CA ARG A 274 3.68 22.72 -37.07
C ARG A 274 3.90 24.22 -37.24
N GLN A 275 4.97 24.63 -37.91
CA GLN A 275 5.27 26.05 -38.15
C GLN A 275 4.21 26.73 -39.03
N LEU A 276 3.73 26.05 -40.07
CA LEU A 276 2.68 26.56 -40.93
C LEU A 276 1.38 26.80 -40.15
N LEU A 277 0.94 25.80 -39.36
CA LEU A 277 -0.27 25.90 -38.56
C LEU A 277 -0.15 27.02 -37.53
N GLN A 278 0.97 27.06 -36.79
CA GLN A 278 1.24 28.10 -35.80
C GLN A 278 1.28 29.51 -36.44
N GLY A 279 1.87 29.64 -37.63
CA GLY A 279 1.89 30.92 -38.36
C GLY A 279 0.52 31.37 -38.87
N ARG A 280 -0.43 30.44 -39.05
CA ARG A 280 -1.80 30.73 -39.50
C ARG A 280 -2.77 31.03 -38.37
N THR A 281 -2.67 30.32 -37.25
CA THR A 281 -3.58 30.47 -36.09
C THR A 281 -3.00 31.30 -34.95
N GLY A 282 -1.71 31.65 -34.98
CA GLY A 282 -1.03 32.37 -33.88
C GLY A 282 -0.66 31.47 -32.70
N ASP A 283 -1.48 30.46 -32.40
CA ASP A 283 -1.26 29.51 -31.32
C ASP A 283 -0.51 28.24 -31.75
N LYS A 284 0.27 27.67 -30.83
CA LYS A 284 0.89 26.35 -31.03
C LYS A 284 -0.21 25.29 -31.19
N PRO A 285 -0.18 24.45 -32.23
CA PRO A 285 -1.19 23.42 -32.43
C PRO A 285 -1.17 22.41 -31.28
N SER A 286 -2.31 22.28 -30.58
CA SER A 286 -2.48 21.29 -29.52
C SER A 286 -2.57 19.90 -30.14
N THR A 287 -1.45 19.18 -30.08
CA THR A 287 -1.31 17.83 -30.64
C THR A 287 -1.28 16.76 -29.58
N LEU A 288 -1.17 17.11 -28.30
CA LEU A 288 -1.14 16.15 -27.20
C LEU A 288 -2.57 15.72 -26.80
N GLU A 289 -2.68 14.49 -26.31
CA GLU A 289 -3.89 14.03 -25.61
C GLU A 289 -4.21 14.93 -24.41
N THR A 290 -5.50 15.16 -24.18
CA THR A 290 -5.96 15.68 -22.89
C THR A 290 -5.88 14.59 -21.83
N GLU A 291 -5.88 14.96 -20.55
CA GLU A 291 -5.93 13.98 -19.45
C GLU A 291 -7.14 13.05 -19.60
N GLY A 292 -8.34 13.60 -19.87
CA GLY A 292 -9.54 12.80 -20.08
C GLY A 292 -9.42 11.78 -21.22
N GLN A 293 -8.76 12.15 -22.33
CA GLN A 293 -8.46 11.23 -23.44
C GLN A 293 -7.47 10.15 -23.03
N MET A 294 -6.46 10.50 -22.24
CA MET A 294 -5.52 9.53 -21.67
C MET A 294 -6.25 8.56 -20.73
N LEU A 295 -7.12 9.03 -19.84
CA LEU A 295 -7.90 8.15 -18.95
C LEU A 295 -8.78 7.19 -19.77
N GLN A 296 -9.46 7.68 -20.80
CA GLN A 296 -10.27 6.85 -21.70
C GLN A 296 -9.43 5.79 -22.44
N ARG A 297 -8.20 6.13 -22.83
CA ARG A 297 -7.27 5.20 -23.48
C ARG A 297 -6.72 4.15 -22.51
N VAL A 298 -6.37 4.56 -21.29
CA VAL A 298 -5.65 3.72 -20.32
C VAL A 298 -6.59 2.85 -19.50
N MET A 299 -7.74 3.39 -19.11
CA MET A 299 -8.69 2.72 -18.20
C MET A 299 -10.16 2.96 -18.58
N PRO A 300 -10.57 2.60 -19.82
CA PRO A 300 -11.93 2.81 -20.29
C PRO A 300 -12.99 2.15 -19.39
N ASP A 301 -12.71 0.95 -18.89
CA ASP A 301 -13.65 0.16 -18.07
C ASP A 301 -13.91 0.75 -16.67
N LEU A 302 -13.05 1.67 -16.22
CA LEU A 302 -13.20 2.35 -14.93
C LEU A 302 -13.90 3.71 -15.07
N MET A 303 -14.16 4.16 -16.29
CA MET A 303 -14.86 5.42 -16.54
C MET A 303 -16.26 5.40 -15.91
N GLY A 304 -16.56 6.39 -15.09
CA GLY A 304 -17.83 6.51 -14.36
C GLY A 304 -17.90 5.76 -13.03
N ILE A 305 -16.87 4.99 -12.66
CA ILE A 305 -16.75 4.41 -11.31
C ILE A 305 -16.16 5.46 -10.37
N LYS A 306 -16.86 5.76 -9.27
CA LYS A 306 -16.44 6.81 -8.31
C LYS A 306 -15.36 6.37 -7.33
N ASN A 307 -15.47 5.14 -6.82
CA ASN A 307 -14.56 4.61 -5.81
C ASN A 307 -13.63 3.62 -6.51
N ILE A 308 -12.44 4.03 -6.93
CA ILE A 308 -11.47 3.11 -7.56
C ILE A 308 -10.40 2.76 -6.54
N LEU A 309 -10.12 1.46 -6.36
CA LEU A 309 -8.96 1.02 -5.59
C LEU A 309 -7.76 0.88 -6.52
N VAL A 310 -6.70 1.62 -6.22
CA VAL A 310 -5.44 1.54 -6.96
C VAL A 310 -4.48 0.63 -6.21
N ILE A 311 -3.96 -0.40 -6.89
CA ILE A 311 -2.94 -1.30 -6.37
C ILE A 311 -1.66 -1.10 -7.18
N ASN A 312 -0.58 -0.76 -6.48
CA ASN A 312 0.74 -0.62 -7.09
C ASN A 312 1.66 -1.78 -6.65
N ASP A 313 2.15 -2.57 -7.61
CA ASP A 313 3.00 -3.73 -7.32
C ASP A 313 4.41 -3.34 -6.84
N GLU A 314 4.89 -2.13 -7.17
CA GLU A 314 6.20 -1.62 -6.73
C GLU A 314 6.08 -0.22 -6.13
N ALA A 315 5.29 -0.12 -5.06
CA ALA A 315 5.01 1.14 -4.36
C ALA A 315 6.26 1.86 -3.81
N HIS A 316 7.40 1.18 -3.69
CA HIS A 316 8.65 1.77 -3.23
C HIS A 316 9.26 2.76 -4.25
N HIS A 317 8.78 2.77 -5.50
CA HIS A 317 9.13 3.77 -6.51
C HIS A 317 8.20 4.99 -6.52
N CYS A 318 7.21 5.07 -5.64
CA CYS A 318 6.29 6.21 -5.56
C CYS A 318 6.81 7.29 -4.61
N TYR A 319 7.88 7.99 -5.01
CA TYR A 319 8.30 9.19 -4.30
C TYR A 319 7.40 10.37 -4.69
N ARG A 320 6.84 11.06 -3.70
CA ARG A 320 6.26 12.40 -3.85
C ARG A 320 7.00 13.26 -2.83
N ALA A 321 7.59 14.35 -3.27
CA ALA A 321 8.12 15.34 -2.33
C ALA A 321 6.98 15.82 -1.42
N LYS A 322 7.29 16.09 -0.15
CA LYS A 322 6.30 16.67 0.76
C LYS A 322 5.75 17.96 0.12
N PRO A 323 4.42 18.15 0.12
CA PRO A 323 3.85 19.44 -0.25
C PRO A 323 4.52 20.53 0.59
N GLN A 324 4.88 21.66 -0.02
CA GLN A 324 5.31 22.83 0.75
C GLN A 324 4.12 23.36 1.54
N ASP A 325 4.25 23.47 2.86
CA ASP A 325 3.28 24.20 3.66
C ASP A 325 3.31 25.68 3.28
N SER A 326 2.20 26.40 3.49
CA SER A 326 2.14 27.85 3.19
C SER A 326 3.14 28.67 4.00
N ASP A 327 3.63 28.10 5.10
CA ASP A 327 4.59 28.70 6.02
C ASP A 327 6.04 28.21 5.76
N ASP A 328 6.24 27.29 4.81
CA ASP A 328 7.59 26.85 4.43
C ASP A 328 8.30 27.93 3.61
N GLU A 329 9.50 28.33 4.04
CA GLU A 329 10.34 29.21 3.24
C GLU A 329 10.61 28.57 1.87
N ALA A 330 10.21 29.27 0.80
CA ALA A 330 10.45 28.82 -0.56
C ALA A 330 11.95 28.51 -0.77
N LEU A 331 12.26 27.27 -1.18
CA LEU A 331 13.62 26.85 -1.51
C LEU A 331 14.26 27.84 -2.50
N LYS A 332 15.45 28.36 -2.19
CA LYS A 332 16.17 29.35 -3.00
C LYS A 332 17.41 28.73 -3.66
N GLY A 333 17.76 29.25 -4.84
CA GLY A 333 19.04 28.98 -5.48
C GLY A 333 19.24 27.51 -5.87
N ASP A 334 20.35 26.92 -5.44
CA ASP A 334 20.77 25.58 -5.84
C ASP A 334 19.92 24.48 -5.19
N ASP A 335 19.37 24.70 -3.99
CA ASP A 335 18.47 23.75 -3.32
C ASP A 335 17.17 23.54 -4.10
N ARG A 336 16.68 24.60 -4.77
CA ARG A 336 15.52 24.51 -5.67
C ARG A 336 15.85 23.72 -6.94
N LYS A 337 17.01 23.96 -7.55
CA LYS A 337 17.45 23.24 -8.74
C LYS A 337 17.72 21.76 -8.46
N GLU A 338 18.27 21.44 -7.29
CA GLU A 338 18.47 20.06 -6.85
C GLU A 338 17.14 19.37 -6.55
N ALA A 339 16.19 20.04 -5.90
CA ALA A 339 14.84 19.53 -5.69
C ALA A 339 14.08 19.32 -7.02
N GLU A 340 14.18 20.24 -7.97
CA GLU A 340 13.62 20.11 -9.32
C GLU A 340 14.23 18.91 -10.05
N LYS A 341 15.56 18.77 -10.04
CA LYS A 341 16.26 17.64 -10.67
C LYS A 341 15.94 16.29 -10.02
N ASN A 342 15.73 16.25 -8.70
CA ASN A 342 15.31 15.06 -7.98
C ASN A 342 13.84 14.70 -8.20
N ASN A 343 12.99 15.66 -8.56
CA ASN A 343 11.58 15.43 -8.93
C ASN A 343 11.40 15.06 -10.42
N GLU A 344 12.34 15.42 -11.28
CA GLU A 344 12.36 15.04 -12.70
C GLU A 344 12.90 13.62 -12.95
N ALA A 345 13.62 13.05 -11.98
CA ALA A 345 14.14 11.68 -11.99
C ALA A 345 13.09 10.67 -11.50
#